data_AF-A0A9W6UTU9-F1
#
_entry.id   AF-A0A9W6UTU9-F1
#
_cell.length_a   1.000
_cell.length_b   1.000
_cell.length_c   1.000
_cell.angle_alpha   90.00
_cell.angle_beta   90.00
_cell.angle_gamma   90.00
#
_symmetry.space_group_name_H-M   'P 1'
#
loop_
_entity.id
_entity.type
_entity.pdbx_description
1 polymer ?
#
loop_
_entity_poly.entity_id
_entity_poly.type
_entity_poly.pdbx_seq_one_letter_code
_entity_poly.pdbx_strand_id
1 'polypeptide(L)'
;MSARPDGPGQPGRVRPIPRTIEAIGQALTAEKRARFYGEVQTAEQGPELDGVLERWWMDAVLDQVPGRRRRHADGVAGRNLVPLPKPRGASER
;
A
#
# COMPACT_ATOMS: atom_id res chain seq x y z
N MET A 1 -12.06 29.96 0.74
CA MET A 1 -11.12 28.86 0.43
C MET A 1 -11.89 27.82 -0.35
N SER A 2 -11.52 27.54 -1.61
CA SER A 2 -12.24 26.58 -2.45
C SER A 2 -11.39 25.32 -2.62
N ALA A 3 -11.83 24.21 -2.03
CA ALA A 3 -11.26 22.89 -2.32
C ALA A 3 -11.64 22.50 -3.74
N ARG A 4 -10.65 22.24 -4.59
CA ARG A 4 -10.84 21.86 -5.99
C ARG A 4 -11.26 20.38 -6.02
N PRO A 5 -12.24 19.98 -6.85
CA PRO A 5 -12.68 18.60 -6.90
C PRO A 5 -11.55 17.72 -7.46
N ASP A 6 -11.23 16.65 -6.75
CA ASP A 6 -10.28 15.64 -7.20
C ASP A 6 -10.80 15.02 -8.50
N GLY A 7 -10.16 15.34 -9.62
CA GLY A 7 -10.50 14.80 -10.94
C GLY A 7 -10.36 13.27 -10.99
N PRO A 8 -10.93 12.62 -12.02
CA PRO A 8 -10.86 11.17 -12.17
C PRO A 8 -9.40 10.70 -12.12
N GLY A 9 -9.12 9.77 -11.19
CA GLY A 9 -7.78 9.29 -10.90
C GLY A 9 -7.06 8.82 -12.17
N GLN A 10 -5.92 9.42 -12.47
CA GLN A 10 -5.07 8.98 -13.57
C GLN A 10 -4.74 7.48 -13.41
N PRO A 11 -4.73 6.70 -14.51
CA PRO A 11 -4.35 5.30 -14.47
C PRO A 11 -2.94 5.17 -13.86
N GLY A 12 -2.84 4.45 -12.74
CA GLY A 12 -1.59 4.25 -12.00
C GLY A 12 -1.43 5.11 -10.74
N ARG A 13 -2.31 6.09 -10.47
CA ARG A 13 -2.27 6.86 -9.22
C ARG A 13 -3.11 6.18 -8.14
N VAL A 14 -2.45 5.74 -7.07
CA VAL A 14 -3.12 5.22 -5.87
C VAL A 14 -3.91 6.35 -5.21
N ARG A 15 -5.16 6.10 -4.81
CA ARG A 15 -5.95 7.09 -4.06
C ARG A 15 -5.35 7.25 -2.67
N PRO A 16 -5.14 8.48 -2.18
CA PRO A 16 -4.64 8.70 -0.83
C PRO A 16 -5.61 8.09 0.19
N ILE A 17 -5.09 7.25 1.08
CA ILE A 17 -5.82 6.71 2.22
C ILE A 17 -5.36 7.52 3.45
N PRO A 18 -6.26 8.25 4.15
CA PRO A 18 -5.94 8.84 5.44
C PRO A 18 -5.46 7.77 6.45
N ARG A 19 -4.49 8.10 7.29
CA ARG A 19 -3.97 7.19 8.33
C ARG A 19 -4.86 7.18 9.58
N THR A 20 -6.15 6.91 9.38
CA THR A 20 -7.11 6.71 10.48
C THR A 20 -7.61 5.27 10.46
N ILE A 21 -7.99 4.76 11.63
CA ILE A 21 -8.50 3.39 11.77
C ILE A 21 -9.63 3.13 10.75
N GLU A 22 -10.60 4.04 10.67
CA GLU A 22 -11.74 3.86 9.78
C GLU A 22 -11.37 3.93 8.29
N ALA A 23 -10.52 4.89 7.90
CA ALA A 23 -10.14 5.02 6.48
C ALA A 23 -9.32 3.82 6.00
N ILE A 24 -8.43 3.29 6.84
CA ILE A 24 -7.70 2.05 6.55
C ILE A 24 -8.68 0.88 6.44
N GLY A 25 -9.58 0.73 7.41
CA GLY A 25 -10.60 -0.33 7.41
C GLY A 25 -11.44 -0.35 6.13
N GLN A 26 -11.94 0.81 5.69
CA GLN A 26 -12.75 0.93 4.46
C GLN A 26 -11.99 0.62 3.17
N ALA A 27 -10.67 0.82 3.17
CA ALA A 27 -9.83 0.52 2.01
C ALA A 27 -9.50 -0.98 1.86
N LEU A 28 -9.75 -1.79 2.90
CA LEU A 28 -9.46 -3.22 2.92
C LEU A 28 -10.63 -4.08 2.44
N THR A 29 -10.32 -5.27 1.92
CA THR A 29 -11.33 -6.32 1.68
C THR A 29 -11.99 -6.74 2.99
N ALA A 30 -13.18 -7.33 2.95
CA ALA A 30 -13.91 -7.74 4.16
C ALA A 30 -13.08 -8.66 5.07
N GLU A 31 -12.37 -9.62 4.50
CA GLU A 31 -11.50 -10.54 5.25
C GLU A 31 -10.34 -9.79 5.93
N LYS A 32 -9.63 -8.93 5.20
CA LYS A 32 -8.52 -8.14 5.74
C LYS A 32 -9.00 -7.14 6.80
N ARG A 33 -10.16 -6.52 6.58
CA ARG A 33 -10.77 -5.57 7.50
C ARG A 33 -11.10 -6.22 8.85
N ALA A 34 -11.62 -7.45 8.86
CA ALA A 34 -11.88 -8.17 10.12
C ALA A 34 -10.59 -8.45 10.92
N ARG A 35 -9.51 -8.86 10.24
CA ARG A 35 -8.20 -9.08 10.87
C ARG A 35 -7.60 -7.78 11.41
N PHE A 36 -7.66 -6.72 10.60
CA PHE A 36 -7.20 -5.39 10.98
C PHE A 36 -7.88 -4.89 12.25
N TYR A 37 -9.21 -4.93 12.32
CA TYR A 37 -9.92 -4.50 13.53
C TYR A 37 -9.60 -5.37 14.75
N GLY A 38 -9.39 -6.68 14.56
CA GLY A 38 -8.93 -7.57 15.62
C GLY A 38 -7.59 -7.13 16.20
N GLU A 39 -6.60 -6.86 15.35
CA GLU A 39 -5.26 -6.41 15.80
C GLU A 39 -5.31 -5.03 16.47
N VAL A 40 -6.07 -4.08 15.93
CA VAL A 40 -6.25 -2.74 16.52
C VAL A 40 -6.88 -2.84 17.91
N GLN A 41 -7.80 -3.77 18.12
CA GLN A 41 -8.48 -3.94 19.39
C GLN A 41 -7.59 -4.56 20.48
N THR A 42 -6.56 -5.32 20.09
CA THR A 42 -5.66 -6.00 21.04
C THR A 42 -4.33 -5.28 21.25
N ALA A 43 -3.93 -4.37 20.36
CA ALA A 43 -2.67 -3.66 20.45
C ALA A 43 -2.66 -2.64 21.61
N GLU A 44 -1.55 -2.57 22.34
CA GLU A 44 -1.33 -1.52 23.33
C GLU A 44 -1.15 -0.16 22.66
N GLN A 45 -1.59 0.90 23.36
CA GLN A 45 -1.41 2.26 22.89
C GLN A 45 0.08 2.61 22.77
N GLY A 46 0.45 3.34 21.72
CA GLY A 46 1.82 3.76 21.46
C GLY A 46 2.43 2.97 20.28
N PRO A 47 3.72 2.62 20.33
CA PRO A 47 4.44 2.08 19.17
C PRO A 47 3.83 0.80 18.57
N GLU A 48 3.16 -0.02 19.39
CA GLU A 48 2.49 -1.23 18.90
C GLU A 48 1.32 -0.89 17.99
N LEU A 49 0.38 -0.06 18.47
CA LEU A 49 -0.73 0.43 17.66
C LEU A 49 -0.25 1.18 16.42
N ASP A 50 0.78 2.02 16.53
CA ASP A 50 1.35 2.74 15.38
C ASP A 50 1.89 1.77 14.32
N GLY A 51 2.57 0.70 14.75
CA GLY A 51 3.07 -0.35 13.86
C GLY A 51 1.94 -1.12 13.16
N VAL A 52 0.85 -1.43 13.86
CA VAL A 52 -0.35 -2.03 13.28
C VAL A 52 -0.93 -1.11 12.22
N LEU A 53 -1.17 0.16 12.54
CA LEU A 53 -1.75 1.14 11.62
C LEU A 53 -0.89 1.33 10.37
N GLU A 54 0.41 1.51 10.51
CA GLU A 54 1.32 1.76 9.39
C GLU A 54 1.41 0.52 8.47
N ARG A 55 1.51 -0.69 9.04
CA ARG A 55 1.52 -1.94 8.26
C ARG A 55 0.24 -2.10 7.43
N TRP A 56 -0.92 -1.94 8.06
CA TRP A 56 -2.21 -2.10 7.37
C TRP A 56 -2.48 -0.99 6.36
N TRP A 57 -2.03 0.23 6.64
CA TRP A 57 -2.07 1.33 5.69
C TRP A 57 -1.26 1.03 4.43
N MET A 58 0.00 0.58 4.57
CA MET A 58 0.83 0.19 3.42
C MET A 58 0.16 -0.92 2.61
N ASP A 59 -0.41 -1.91 3.30
CA ASP A 59 -1.05 -3.03 2.63
C ASP A 59 -2.30 -2.61 1.84
N ALA A 60 -3.10 -1.69 2.39
CA ALA A 60 -4.25 -1.08 1.72
C ALA A 60 -3.84 -0.22 0.51
N VAL A 61 -2.76 0.58 0.64
CA VAL A 61 -2.18 1.35 -0.49
C VAL A 61 -1.75 0.42 -1.61
N LEU A 62 -1.08 -0.69 -1.27
CA LEU A 62 -0.56 -1.63 -2.26
C LEU A 62 -1.66 -2.48 -2.93
N ASP A 63 -2.75 -2.78 -2.22
CA ASP A 63 -3.89 -3.52 -2.78
C ASP A 63 -4.63 -2.72 -3.87
N GLN A 64 -4.52 -1.39 -3.87
CA GLN A 64 -5.04 -0.55 -4.96
C GLN A 64 -4.27 -0.72 -6.28
N VAL A 65 -3.07 -1.33 -6.28
CA VAL A 65 -2.22 -1.45 -7.46
C VAL A 65 -2.58 -2.73 -8.24
N PRO A 66 -3.18 -2.62 -9.44
CA PRO A 66 -3.59 -3.80 -10.20
C PRO A 66 -2.41 -4.70 -10.54
N GLY A 67 -2.58 -6.02 -10.38
CA GLY A 67 -1.56 -7.02 -10.67
C GLY A 67 -0.36 -7.04 -9.71
N ARG A 68 -0.37 -6.28 -8.60
CA ARG A 68 0.72 -6.26 -7.60
C ARG A 68 1.03 -7.65 -7.06
N ARG A 69 0.01 -8.42 -6.67
CA ARG A 69 0.20 -9.79 -6.15
C ARG A 69 0.93 -10.68 -7.16
N ARG A 70 0.53 -10.62 -8.44
CA ARG A 70 1.19 -11.37 -9.51
C ARG A 70 2.63 -10.91 -9.70
N ARG A 71 2.87 -9.60 -9.84
CA ARG A 71 4.24 -9.05 -10.00
C ARG A 71 5.15 -9.39 -8.82
N HIS A 72 4.61 -9.39 -7.61
CA HIS A 72 5.35 -9.78 -6.41
C HIS A 72 5.69 -11.28 -6.43
N ALA A 73 4.72 -12.14 -6.75
CA ALA A 73 4.95 -13.58 -6.87
C ALA A 73 5.96 -13.91 -7.99
N ASP A 74 5.84 -13.24 -9.14
CA ASP A 74 6.78 -13.34 -10.25
C ASP A 74 8.20 -12.92 -9.80
N GLY A 75 8.32 -11.82 -9.07
CA GLY A 75 9.58 -11.35 -8.48
C GLY A 75 10.23 -12.37 -7.55
N VAL A 76 9.47 -12.89 -6.59
CA VAL A 76 9.95 -13.93 -5.64
C VAL A 76 10.33 -15.21 -6.37
N ALA A 77 9.61 -15.57 -7.44
CA ALA A 77 9.86 -16.78 -8.21
C ALA A 77 10.93 -16.61 -9.31
N GLY A 78 11.48 -15.42 -9.50
CA GLY A 78 12.45 -15.12 -10.55
C GLY A 78 11.89 -15.16 -11.98
N ARG A 79 10.58 -14.89 -12.16
CA ARG A 79 9.87 -14.96 -13.44
C ARG A 79 9.47 -13.59 -13.92
N ASN A 80 9.34 -13.41 -15.24
CA ASN A 80 8.85 -12.17 -15.86
C ASN A 80 9.55 -10.89 -15.36
N LEU A 81 10.84 -11.00 -14.99
CA LEU A 81 11.60 -9.90 -14.43
C LEU A 81 11.89 -8.86 -15.53
N VAL A 82 11.77 -7.59 -15.18
CA VAL A 82 12.14 -6.47 -16.06
C VAL A 82 13.53 -5.97 -15.62
N PRO A 83 14.49 -5.84 -16.55
CA PRO A 83 15.79 -5.25 -16.23
C PRO A 83 15.62 -3.85 -15.65
N LEU A 84 16.26 -3.59 -14.51
CA LEU A 84 16.31 -2.24 -13.98
C LEU A 84 17.15 -1.36 -14.91
N PRO A 85 16.70 -0.14 -15.24
CA PRO A 85 17.53 0.77 -16.00
C PRO A 85 18.84 1.01 -15.24
N LYS A 86 19.97 0.97 -15.94
CA LYS A 86 21.27 1.27 -15.34
C LYS A 86 21.17 2.64 -14.64
N PRO A 87 21.62 2.76 -13.38
CA PRO A 87 21.62 4.04 -12.69
C PRO A 87 22.42 5.04 -13.53
N ARG A 88 21.87 6.25 -13.72
CA ARG A 88 22.56 7.32 -14.46
C ARG A 88 23.84 7.65 -13.69
N GLY A 89 24.99 7.16 -14.15
CA GLY A 89 26.28 7.36 -13.50
C GLY A 89 27.20 6.14 -13.42
N ALA A 90 26.76 4.94 -13.83
CA ALA A 90 27.67 3.81 -13.99
C ALA A 90 28.50 3.98 -15.29
N SER A 91 29.46 4.91 -15.26
CA SER A 91 30.52 4.99 -16.26
C SER A 91 31.41 3.76 -16.09
N GLU A 92 31.52 2.96 -17.15
CA GLU A 92 32.51 1.91 -17.28
C GLU A 92 33.90 2.54 -17.04
N ARG A 93 34.64 1.97 -16.08
CA ARG A 93 36.09 2.09 -16.01
C ARG A 93 36.68 0.76 -16.45
#